data_AF-A0A4Q7T7E1-F1
#
_entry.id   AF-A0A4Q7T7E1-F1
#
_cell.length_a   1.000
_cell.length_b   1.000
_cell.length_c   1.000
_cell.angle_alpha   90.00
_cell.angle_beta   90.00
_cell.angle_gamma   90.00
#
_symmetry.space_group_name_H-M   'P 1'
#
loop_
_entity.id
_entity.type
_entity.pdbx_description
1 polymer ?
#
loop_
_entity_poly.entity_id
_entity_poly.type
_entity_poly.pdbx_seq_one_letter_code
_entity_poly.pdbx_strand_id
1 'polypeptide(L)'
;MPSRITVDQASLTDNDIAQQIEFTAEIDGDERDFAVKYAVLQELSGDEPDNDALELFERFSDEILDVCADVADQRPNANVVVIDDDDLE
;
A
#
# COMPACT_ATOMS: atom_id res chain seq x y z
N MET A 1 -4.44 -16.25 7.56
CA MET A 1 -3.63 -15.80 8.73
C MET A 1 -3.23 -14.38 8.39
N PRO A 2 -3.20 -13.41 9.31
CA PRO A 2 -2.71 -12.08 8.95
C PRO A 2 -1.26 -12.24 8.52
N SER A 3 -1.00 -12.07 7.22
CA SER A 3 0.36 -11.97 6.71
C SER A 3 0.98 -10.80 7.44
N ARG A 4 2.05 -11.08 8.19
CA ARG A 4 2.62 -10.10 9.11
C ARG A 4 3.54 -9.17 8.35
N ILE A 5 2.95 -8.36 7.48
CA ILE A 5 3.66 -7.30 6.76
C ILE A 5 4.05 -6.21 7.77
N THR A 6 5.31 -5.77 7.72
CA THR A 6 5.83 -4.72 8.59
C THR A 6 6.38 -3.60 7.71
N VAL A 7 5.72 -2.45 7.72
CA VAL A 7 6.14 -1.27 6.96
C VAL A 7 7.35 -0.61 7.60
N ASP A 8 8.37 -0.29 6.81
CA ASP A 8 9.42 0.63 7.22
C ASP A 8 8.88 2.06 7.14
N GLN A 9 8.49 2.62 8.28
CA GLN A 9 7.88 3.96 8.30
C GLN A 9 8.83 5.09 7.86
N ALA A 10 10.15 4.84 7.84
CA ALA A 10 11.10 5.83 7.34
C ALA A 10 11.14 5.89 5.81
N SER A 11 10.67 4.84 5.13
CA SER A 11 10.57 4.76 3.66
C SER A 11 9.27 5.35 3.09
N LEU A 12 8.25 5.58 3.94
CA LEU A 12 6.95 6.12 3.53
C LEU A 12 7.12 7.47 2.82
N THR A 13 6.74 7.50 1.56
CA THR A 13 6.86 8.65 0.68
C THR A 13 5.55 8.88 -0.05
N ASP A 14 5.05 10.11 0.00
CA ASP A 14 3.97 10.57 -0.87
C ASP A 14 4.56 10.91 -2.24
N ASN A 15 4.05 10.25 -3.29
CA ASN A 15 4.34 10.58 -4.67
C ASN A 15 3.07 11.13 -5.34
N ASP A 16 2.80 12.41 -5.07
CA ASP A 16 1.70 13.18 -5.62
C ASP A 16 1.73 13.30 -7.16
N ILE A 17 2.91 13.19 -7.80
CA ILE A 17 3.01 13.14 -9.27
C ILE A 17 2.41 11.85 -9.84
N ALA A 18 2.72 10.71 -9.22
CA ALA A 18 2.22 9.40 -9.64
C ALA A 18 0.89 9.02 -8.95
N GLN A 19 0.37 9.90 -8.08
CA GLN A 19 -0.83 9.71 -7.26
C GLN A 19 -0.79 8.37 -6.52
N GLN A 20 0.30 8.14 -5.80
CA GLN A 20 0.53 6.91 -5.05
C GLN A 20 1.40 7.16 -3.82
N ILE A 21 1.26 6.30 -2.82
CA ILE A 21 2.17 6.24 -1.67
C ILE A 21 3.14 5.10 -1.88
N GLU A 22 4.41 5.39 -1.73
CA GLU A 22 5.51 4.45 -1.92
C GLU A 22 6.14 4.12 -0.57
N PHE A 23 6.37 2.85 -0.29
CA PHE A 23 7.02 2.40 0.93
C PHE A 23 7.64 1.03 0.75
N THR A 24 8.63 0.73 1.58
CA THR A 24 9.21 -0.61 1.70
C THR A 24 8.58 -1.29 2.91
N ALA A 25 8.26 -2.58 2.76
CA ALA A 25 7.77 -3.40 3.85
C ALA A 25 8.39 -4.80 3.83
N GLU A 26 8.56 -5.38 5.00
CA GLU A 26 8.98 -6.78 5.17
C GLU A 26 7.74 -7.67 5.17
N ILE A 27 7.70 -8.66 4.27
CA ILE A 27 6.69 -9.72 4.24
C ILE A 27 7.39 -11.08 4.27
N ASP A 28 7.04 -11.91 5.25
CA ASP A 28 7.65 -13.25 5.46
C ASP A 28 9.18 -13.28 5.55
N GLY A 29 9.80 -12.15 5.93
CA GLY A 29 11.25 -11.98 6.04
C GLY A 29 11.95 -11.49 4.78
N ASP A 30 11.20 -11.18 3.72
CA ASP A 30 11.69 -10.54 2.49
C ASP A 30 11.24 -9.07 2.45
N GLU A 31 12.19 -8.17 2.20
CA GLU A 31 11.91 -6.75 1.95
C GLU A 31 11.38 -6.55 0.53
N ARG A 32 10.24 -5.86 0.41
CA ARG A 32 9.64 -5.49 -0.87
C ARG A 32 9.20 -4.05 -0.91
N ASP A 33 9.27 -3.48 -2.10
CA ASP A 33 8.75 -2.15 -2.40
C ASP A 33 7.28 -2.24 -2.79
N PHE A 34 6.47 -1.36 -2.21
CA PHE A 34 5.04 -1.25 -2.43
C PHE A 34 4.69 0.16 -2.91
N ALA A 35 3.68 0.24 -3.76
CA ALA A 35 3.13 1.49 -4.27
C ALA A 35 1.59 1.43 -4.26
N VAL A 36 0.96 2.11 -3.32
CA VAL A 36 -0.51 2.13 -3.17
C VAL A 36 -1.08 3.35 -3.88
N LYS A 37 -1.91 3.14 -4.89
CA LYS A 37 -2.55 4.23 -5.64
C LYS A 37 -3.55 4.99 -4.78
N TYR A 38 -3.72 6.26 -5.08
CA TYR A 38 -4.74 7.11 -4.46
C TYR A 38 -6.15 6.58 -4.66
N ALA A 39 -6.40 5.88 -5.77
CA ALA A 39 -7.67 5.21 -6.02
C ALA A 39 -8.03 4.20 -4.91
N VAL A 40 -7.03 3.45 -4.41
CA VAL A 40 -7.20 2.52 -3.28
C VAL A 40 -7.57 3.26 -2.01
N LEU A 41 -6.82 4.33 -1.68
CA LEU A 41 -7.12 5.16 -0.52
C LEU A 41 -8.52 5.78 -0.60
N GLN A 42 -8.92 6.22 -1.79
CA GLN A 42 -10.22 6.81 -2.04
C GLN A 42 -11.34 5.79 -1.89
N GLU A 43 -11.13 4.56 -2.35
CA GLU A 43 -12.11 3.50 -2.22
C GLU A 43 -12.30 3.07 -0.74
N LEU A 44 -11.20 2.91 0.00
CA LEU A 44 -11.26 2.53 1.42
C LEU A 44 -11.79 3.66 2.31
N SER A 45 -11.38 4.90 2.06
CA SER A 45 -11.77 6.05 2.89
C SER A 45 -13.11 6.67 2.47
N GLY A 46 -13.52 6.51 1.22
CA GLY A 46 -14.66 7.20 0.61
C GLY A 46 -14.41 8.67 0.26
N ASP A 47 -13.20 9.20 0.53
CA ASP A 47 -12.81 10.59 0.33
C ASP A 47 -11.58 10.68 -0.58
N GLU A 48 -11.47 11.75 -1.36
CA GLU A 48 -10.32 11.95 -2.25
C GLU A 48 -9.07 12.29 -1.40
N PRO A 49 -7.94 11.57 -1.58
CA PRO A 49 -6.69 11.81 -0.85
C PRO A 49 -5.99 13.06 -1.40
N ASP A 50 -6.57 14.24 -1.13
CA ASP A 50 -6.05 15.54 -1.55
C ASP A 50 -5.13 16.10 -0.45
N ASN A 51 -3.82 15.90 -0.59
CA ASN A 51 -2.78 16.36 0.36
C ASN A 51 -2.77 15.67 1.74
N ASP A 52 -3.75 14.79 2.04
CA ASP A 52 -3.86 14.00 3.27
C ASP A 52 -3.60 12.49 3.03
N ALA A 53 -2.99 12.13 1.90
CA ALA A 53 -2.80 10.74 1.48
C ALA A 53 -2.07 9.91 2.54
N LEU A 54 -0.97 10.43 3.11
CA LEU A 54 -0.24 9.75 4.19
C LEU A 54 -1.09 9.57 5.45
N GLU A 55 -1.87 10.59 5.84
CA GLU A 55 -2.77 10.47 7.01
C GLU A 55 -3.86 9.42 6.78
N LEU A 56 -4.40 9.33 5.57
CA LEU A 56 -5.35 8.29 5.17
C LEU A 56 -4.70 6.92 5.18
N PHE A 57 -3.49 6.79 4.64
CA PHE A 57 -2.74 5.54 4.69
C PHE A 57 -2.50 5.08 6.13
N GLU A 58 -2.07 5.98 7.03
CA GLU A 58 -1.88 5.63 8.43
C GLU A 58 -3.20 5.20 9.09
N ARG A 59 -4.30 5.91 8.80
CA ARG A 59 -5.63 5.62 9.34
C ARG A 59 -6.19 4.27 8.89
N PHE A 60 -5.96 3.90 7.64
CA PHE A 60 -6.45 2.66 7.02
C PHE A 60 -5.33 1.62 6.84
N SER A 61 -4.22 1.77 7.55
CA SER A 61 -3.01 0.97 7.36
C SER A 61 -3.27 -0.52 7.51
N ASP A 62 -4.01 -0.96 8.54
CA ASP A 62 -4.37 -2.37 8.71
C ASP A 62 -5.06 -2.97 7.46
N GLU A 63 -5.98 -2.23 6.83
CA GLU A 63 -6.75 -2.71 5.67
C GLU A 63 -5.91 -2.68 4.39
N ILE A 64 -5.17 -1.59 4.18
CA ILE A 64 -4.24 -1.45 3.05
C ILE A 64 -3.18 -2.55 3.10
N LEU A 65 -2.66 -2.86 4.29
CA LEU A 65 -1.62 -3.87 4.47
C LEU A 65 -2.12 -5.29 4.23
N ASP A 66 -3.38 -5.59 4.53
CA ASP A 66 -4.00 -6.88 4.18
C ASP A 66 -4.06 -7.04 2.65
N VAL A 67 -4.52 -6.00 1.94
CA VAL A 67 -4.54 -5.97 0.47
C VAL A 67 -3.13 -6.09 -0.11
N CYS A 68 -2.17 -5.31 0.39
CA CYS A 68 -0.77 -5.39 -0.04
C CYS A 68 -0.21 -6.80 0.09
N ALA A 69 -0.54 -7.50 1.17
CA ALA A 69 -0.08 -8.87 1.37
C ALA A 69 -0.71 -9.85 0.39
N ASP A 70 -2.02 -9.73 0.12
CA ASP A 70 -2.71 -10.58 -0.84
C ASP A 70 -2.15 -10.36 -2.26
N VAL A 71 -2.02 -9.10 -2.68
CA VAL A 71 -1.44 -8.74 -3.98
C VAL A 71 0.02 -9.20 -4.09
N ALA A 72 0.81 -9.12 -3.02
CA ALA A 72 2.19 -9.62 -3.01
C ALA A 72 2.26 -11.15 -3.21
N ASP A 73 1.32 -11.91 -2.62
CA ASP A 73 1.23 -13.36 -2.81
C ASP A 73 0.82 -13.72 -4.24
N GLN A 74 -0.09 -12.94 -4.84
CA GLN A 74 -0.47 -13.06 -6.25
C GLN A 74 0.66 -12.67 -7.22
N ARG A 75 1.55 -11.75 -6.81
CA ARG A 75 2.62 -11.17 -7.63
C ARG A 75 4.02 -11.45 -7.04
N PRO A 76 4.41 -12.73 -6.81
CA PRO A 76 5.61 -13.08 -6.03
C PRO A 76 6.93 -12.72 -6.74
N ASN A 77 6.91 -12.46 -8.05
CA ASN A 77 8.10 -12.07 -8.82
C ASN A 77 8.18 -10.56 -9.10
N ALA A 78 7.25 -9.76 -8.58
CA ALA A 78 7.28 -8.32 -8.76
C ALA A 78 8.37 -7.71 -7.86
N ASN A 79 9.24 -6.88 -8.46
CA ASN A 79 10.22 -6.10 -7.70
C ASN A 79 9.54 -4.96 -6.92
N VAL A 80 8.52 -4.36 -7.52
CA VAL A 80 7.64 -3.37 -6.90
C VAL A 80 6.21 -3.87 -7.04
N VAL A 81 5.51 -4.00 -5.92
CA VAL A 81 4.10 -4.37 -5.86
C VAL A 81 3.29 -3.08 -5.93
N VAL A 82 2.64 -2.84 -7.07
CA VAL A 82 1.70 -1.72 -7.21
C VAL A 82 0.32 -2.23 -6.82
N ILE A 83 -0.44 -1.46 -6.05
CA ILE A 83 -1.82 -1.74 -5.66
C ILE A 83 -2.70 -0.65 -6.24
N ASP A 84 -3.71 -1.05 -7.00
CA ASP A 84 -4.72 -0.18 -7.59
C ASP A 84 -6.15 -0.65 -7.22
N ASP A 85 -7.20 0.05 -7.67
CA ASP A 85 -8.57 -0.28 -7.24
C ASP A 85 -9.04 -1.66 -7.73
N ASP A 86 -8.49 -2.16 -8.84
CA ASP A 86 -8.78 -3.51 -9.35
C ASP A 86 -8.34 -4.60 -8.36
N ASP A 87 -7.35 -4.31 -7.50
CA ASP A 87 -6.83 -5.23 -6.49
C ASP A 87 -7.72 -5.29 -5.22
N LEU A 88 -8.79 -4.49 -5.13
CA LEU A 88 -9.74 -4.47 -4.00
C LEU A 88 -10.96 -5.40 -4.18
N GLU A 89 -11.19 -5.94 -5.38
CA GLU A 89 -12.39 -6.74 -5.75
C GLU A 89 -12.32 -8.25 -5.43
#